data_AF-R7AZ72-F1
#
_entry.id   AF-R7AZ72-F1
#
_cell.length_a   1.000
_cell.length_b   1.000
_cell.length_c   1.000
_cell.angle_alpha   90.00
_cell.angle_beta   90.00
_cell.angle_gamma   90.00
#
_symmetry.space_group_name_H-M   'P 1'
#
loop_
_entity.id
_entity.type
_entity.pdbx_description
1 polymer ?
#
loop_
_entity_poly.entity_id
_entity_poly.type
_entity_poly.pdbx_seq_one_letter_code
_entity_poly.pdbx_strand_id
1 'polypeptide(L)' 'MEGQVSAYFLEVRQSNAPAIALYQSLGYRQVGVRPRYYHKPDEDGLLMRKDVEKG' A
#
# COMPACT_ATOMS: atom_id res chain seq x y z
N MET A 1 -21.09 12.15 15.14
CA MET A 1 -20.80 12.39 13.70
C MET A 1 -19.76 11.36 13.31
N GLU A 2 -20.14 10.36 12.51
CA GLU A 2 -19.20 9.34 12.05
C GLU A 2 -18.30 9.93 10.96
N GLY A 3 -16.99 9.65 11.04
CA GLY A 3 -16.03 10.12 10.06
C GLY A 3 -16.11 9.30 8.77
N GLN A 4 -16.15 9.98 7.62
CA GLN A 4 -16.10 9.33 6.32
C GLN A 4 -14.67 8.86 6.01
N VAL A 5 -14.52 7.59 5.63
CA VAL A 5 -13.23 7.06 5.13
C VAL A 5 -12.96 7.64 3.74
N SER A 6 -11.76 8.19 3.54
CA SER A 6 -11.35 8.80 2.27
C SER A 6 -10.34 7.95 1.48
N ALA A 7 -9.60 7.06 2.15
CA ALA A 7 -8.62 6.20 1.52
C ALA A 7 -8.27 4.98 2.38
N TYR A 8 -7.77 3.94 1.73
CA TYR A 8 -7.13 2.78 2.35
C TYR A 8 -5.63 2.81 2.07
N PHE A 9 -4.85 2.34 3.04
CA PHE A 9 -3.39 2.25 2.94
C PHE A 9 -2.93 0.84 3.29
N LEU A 10 -1.82 0.43 2.67
CA LEU A 10 -1.10 -0.79 3.03
C LEU A 10 0.39 -0.60 2.76
N GLU A 11 1.21 -1.38 3.45
CA GLU A 11 2.61 -1.59 3.11
C GLU A 11 2.80 -2.98 2.51
N VAL A 12 3.67 -3.09 1.50
CA VAL A 12 4.07 -4.37 0.90
C VAL A 12 5.59 -4.42 0.72
N ARG A 13 6.20 -5.60 0.92
CA ARG A 13 7.64 -5.82 0.65
C ARG A 13 7.96 -5.44 -0.80
N GLN A 14 9.01 -4.64 -1.01
CA GLN A 14 9.40 -4.19 -2.35
C GLN A 14 9.68 -5.33 -3.33
N SER A 15 10.19 -6.47 -2.85
CA SER A 15 10.45 -7.67 -3.64
C SER A 15 9.20 -8.48 -3.98
N ASN A 16 8.06 -8.22 -3.35
CA ASN A 16 6.83 -9.01 -3.53
C ASN A 16 6.04 -8.55 -4.78
N ALA A 17 6.65 -8.75 -5.95
CA ALA A 17 6.06 -8.38 -7.25
C ALA A 17 4.64 -8.94 -7.46
N PRO A 18 4.30 -10.21 -7.08
CA PRO A 18 2.94 -10.70 -7.21
C PRO A 18 1.91 -9.91 -6.38
N ALA A 19 2.23 -9.59 -5.12
CA ALA A 19 1.31 -8.80 -4.28
C ALA A 19 1.18 -7.37 -4.78
N ILE A 20 2.29 -6.76 -5.22
CA ILE A 20 2.27 -5.41 -5.82
C ILE A 20 1.33 -5.37 -7.02
N ALA A 21 1.45 -6.33 -7.94
CA ALA A 21 0.58 -6.42 -9.13
C ALA A 21 -0.90 -6.62 -8.76
N LEU A 22 -1.18 -7.45 -7.75
CA LEU A 22 -2.54 -7.63 -7.21
C LEU A 22 -3.08 -6.32 -6.64
N TYR A 23 -2.32 -5.60 -5.83
CA TYR A 23 -2.80 -4.34 -5.26
C TYR A 23 -3.03 -3.27 -6.33
N GLN A 24 -2.16 -3.21 -7.35
CA GLN A 24 -2.37 -2.34 -8.51
C GLN A 24 -3.67 -2.66 -9.24
N SER A 25 -3.98 -3.94 -9.49
CA SER A 25 -5.24 -4.32 -10.16
C SER A 25 -6.49 -4.01 -9.33
N LEU A 26 -6.37 -3.95 -8.00
CA LEU A 26 -7.43 -3.55 -7.08
C LEU A 26 -7.59 -2.02 -6.94
N GLY A 27 -6.78 -1.24 -7.65
CA GLY A 27 -6.84 0.23 -7.66
C GLY A 27 -5.93 0.91 -6.64
N TYR A 28 -4.99 0.19 -6.03
CA TYR A 28 -3.94 0.82 -5.22
C TYR A 28 -2.83 1.38 -6.11
N ARG A 29 -2.22 2.47 -5.66
CA ARG A 29 -1.01 3.05 -6.27
C ARG A 29 0.06 3.27 -5.20
N GLN A 30 1.33 3.13 -5.58
CA GLN A 30 2.43 3.48 -4.69
C GLN A 30 2.43 4.99 -4.44
N VAL A 31 2.55 5.39 -3.18
CA VAL A 31 2.61 6.79 -2.75
C VAL A 31 3.86 7.11 -1.92
N GLY A 32 4.67 6.10 -1.61
CA GLY A 32 5.92 6.29 -0.89
C GLY A 32 6.70 5.01 -0.69
N VAL A 33 7.85 5.14 -0.03
CA VAL A 33 8.71 4.05 0.41
C VAL A 33 9.02 4.26 1.88
N ARG A 34 9.00 3.19 2.68
CA ARG A 34 9.45 3.15 4.06
C ARG A 34 10.75 2.35 4.11
N PRO A 35 11.91 3.02 4.22
CA PRO A 35 13.20 2.34 4.23
C PRO A 35 13.31 1.36 5.41
N ARG A 36 13.79 0.14 5.16
CA ARG A 36 13.99 -0.93 6.16
C ARG A 36 12.76 -1.20 7.04
N TYR A 37 11.57 -1.13 6.44
CA TYR A 37 10.29 -1.31 7.16
C TYR A 37 10.07 -2.76 7.62
N TYR A 38 10.46 -3.72 6.81
CA TYR A 38 10.41 -5.12 7.18
C TYR A 38 11.74 -5.57 7.74
N HIS A 39 11.67 -6.47 8.72
CA HIS A 39 12.82 -7.16 9.27
C HIS A 39 12.75 -8.65 8.94
N LYS A 40 13.92 -9.31 8.98
CA LYS A 40 14.07 -10.76 8.76
C LYS A 40 13.48 -11.26 7.42
N PRO A 41 14.07 -10.94 6.26
CA PRO A 41 15.22 -10.07 6.03
C PRO A 41 14.84 -8.59 6.05
N ASP A 42 15.85 -7.74 6.26
CA ASP A 42 15.70 -6.28 6.16
C ASP A 42 15.33 -5.88 4.74
N GLU A 43 14.23 -5.14 4.62
CA GLU A 43 13.69 -4.77 3.32
C GLU A 43 12.82 -3.52 3.41
N ASP A 44 12.85 -2.73 2.33
CA ASP A 44 11.98 -1.59 2.18
C ASP A 44 10.53 -2.01 1.98
N GLY A 45 9.62 -1.23 2.57
CA GLY A 45 8.18 -1.37 2.37
C GLY A 45 7.68 -0.31 1.40
N LEU A 46 6.95 -0.71 0.37
CA LEU A 46 6.23 0.22 -0.49
C LEU A 46 4.92 0.61 0.19
N LEU A 47 4.70 1.91 0.42
CA LEU A 47 3.43 2.42 0.90
C LEU A 47 2.48 2.59 -0.29
N MET A 48 1.38 1.87 -0.28
CA MET A 48 0.34 1.92 -1.31
C MET A 48 -0.95 2.53 -0.76
N ARG A 49 -1.67 3.26 -1.61
CA ARG A 49 -2.93 3.94 -1.29
C ARG A 49 -3.99 3.61 -2.33
N LYS A 50 -5.22 3.37 -1.88
CA LYS A 50 -6.43 3.35 -2.71
C LYS A 50 -7.39 4.42 -2.22
N ASP A 51 -7.82 5.30 -3.11
CA ASP A 51 -8.83 6.32 -2.80
C ASP A 51 -10.22 5.69 -2.75
N VAL A 52 -11.07 6.14 -1.81
CA VAL A 52 -12.48 5.73 -1.75
C VAL A 52 -13.25 6.55 -2.78
N GLU A 53 -13.87 5.88 -3.74
CA GLU A 53 -14.78 6.55 -4.67
C GLU A 53 -15.98 7.08 -3.87
N LYS A 54 -16.33 8.35 -4.12
CA LYS A 54 -17.61 8.88 -3.66
C LYS A 54 -18.68 8.29 -4.57
N GLY A 55 -19.44 7.33 -4.04
CA GLY A 55 -20.70 6.92 -4.64
C GLY A 55 -21.69 8.08 -4.76
#